data_AF-A0AA38I294-F1
#
_entry.id   AF-A0AA38I294-F1
#
_cell.length_a   1.000
_cell.length_b   1.000
_cell.length_c   1.000
_cell.angle_alpha   90.00
_cell.angle_beta   90.00
_cell.angle_gamma   90.00
#
_symmetry.space_group_name_H-M   'P 1'
#
loop_
_entity.id
_entity.type
_entity.pdbx_description
1 polymer ?
#
loop_
_entity_poly.entity_id
_entity_poly.type
_entity_poly.pdbx_seq_one_letter_code
_entity_poly.pdbx_strand_id
1 'polypeptide(L)'
;MNPYTEHPGLALAALEKIAEEIPSGVSALDMGEVVTKLGTCPTEIHESITKSISEELKNNIRVFWEAQNVEEKLETIKGLERRDDNVRLAMSQEEVMNAINAKYLKLTKEGLLARIKKTQEENACLEKVLKEKAAMVKRQMDAVKKCDFML
;
A
#
# COMPACT_ATOMS: atom_id res chain seq x y z
N MET A 1 21.11 -3.52 12.65
CA MET A 1 19.63 -3.54 12.63
C MET A 1 19.13 -4.01 13.98
N ASN A 2 18.01 -3.50 14.45
CA ASN A 2 17.41 -3.90 15.74
C ASN A 2 16.64 -5.23 15.56
N PRO A 3 16.77 -6.23 16.46
CA PRO A 3 16.01 -7.49 16.35
C PRO A 3 14.49 -7.30 16.29
N TYR A 4 13.94 -6.22 16.88
CA TYR A 4 12.50 -5.93 16.90
C TYR A 4 11.97 -5.41 15.55
N THR A 5 12.84 -4.87 14.70
CA THR A 5 12.50 -4.48 13.32
C THR A 5 12.47 -5.67 12.35
N GLU A 6 13.14 -6.77 12.69
CA GLU A 6 13.21 -7.93 11.80
C GLU A 6 12.08 -8.94 12.04
N HIS A 7 11.53 -8.99 13.24
CA HIS A 7 10.44 -9.90 13.60
C HIS A 7 9.41 -9.17 14.48
N PRO A 8 8.27 -8.72 13.90
CA PRO A 8 7.21 -8.04 14.65
C PRO A 8 6.72 -8.84 15.86
N GLY A 9 6.63 -10.17 15.75
CA GLY A 9 6.29 -11.04 16.87
C GLY A 9 7.29 -10.99 18.03
N LEU A 10 8.57 -10.73 17.78
CA LEU A 10 9.57 -10.53 18.85
C LEU A 10 9.38 -9.19 19.56
N ALA A 11 8.90 -8.16 18.85
CA ALA A 11 8.59 -6.87 19.44
C ALA A 11 7.36 -6.96 20.36
N LEU A 12 6.30 -7.66 19.93
CA LEU A 12 5.15 -7.94 20.78
C LEU A 12 5.54 -8.75 22.02
N ALA A 13 6.32 -9.82 21.84
CA ALA A 13 6.80 -10.64 22.96
C ALA A 13 7.66 -9.83 23.95
N ALA A 14 8.47 -8.89 23.46
CA ALA A 14 9.25 -8.00 24.33
C ALA A 14 8.35 -7.05 25.14
N LEU A 15 7.29 -6.49 24.54
CA LEU A 15 6.32 -5.66 25.24
C LEU A 15 5.54 -6.45 26.28
N GLU A 16 5.13 -7.67 25.96
CA GLU A 16 4.46 -8.57 26.90
C GLU A 16 5.36 -8.93 28.09
N LYS A 17 6.66 -9.15 27.83
CA LYS A 17 7.65 -9.39 28.88
C LYS A 17 7.87 -8.16 29.76
N ILE A 18 7.94 -6.96 29.18
CA ILE A 18 8.01 -5.73 29.97
C ILE A 18 6.78 -5.62 30.88
N ALA A 19 5.59 -5.97 30.39
CA ALA A 19 4.37 -5.98 31.21
C ALA A 19 4.36 -7.02 32.34
N GLU A 20 5.15 -8.10 32.25
CA GLU A 20 5.40 -9.04 33.37
C GLU A 20 6.34 -8.45 34.42
N GLU A 21 7.29 -7.63 33.98
CA GLU A 21 8.35 -7.08 34.82
C GLU A 21 7.98 -5.73 35.46
N ILE A 22 6.84 -5.11 35.10
CA ILE A 22 6.38 -3.87 35.73
C ILE A 22 6.15 -4.15 37.22
N PRO A 23 6.97 -3.58 38.12
CA PRO A 23 6.73 -3.72 39.54
C PRO A 23 5.42 -3.01 39.86
N SER A 24 4.53 -3.65 40.62
CA SER A 24 3.26 -3.06 41.04
C SER A 24 3.42 -1.77 41.85
N GLY A 25 4.66 -1.44 42.27
CA GLY A 25 4.98 -0.31 43.14
C GLY A 25 4.48 -0.51 44.58
N VAL A 26 3.81 -1.63 44.85
CA VAL A 26 3.19 -1.98 46.13
C VAL A 26 3.86 -3.26 46.60
N SER A 27 4.44 -3.26 47.80
CA SER A 27 5.04 -4.45 48.38
C SER A 27 4.00 -5.31 49.11
N ALA A 28 4.32 -6.57 49.36
CA ALA A 28 3.48 -7.42 50.21
C ALA A 28 3.34 -6.88 51.66
N LEU A 29 4.30 -6.08 52.12
CA LEU A 29 4.25 -5.37 53.40
C LEU A 29 3.17 -4.28 53.39
N ASP A 30 3.13 -3.44 52.34
CA ASP A 30 2.11 -2.40 52.16
C ASP A 30 0.70 -3.00 52.07
N MET A 31 0.59 -4.15 51.39
CA MET A 31 -0.66 -4.93 51.37
C MET A 31 -1.03 -5.45 52.76
N GLY A 32 -0.04 -5.91 53.52
CA GLY A 32 -0.23 -6.41 54.88
C GLY A 32 -0.87 -5.39 55.81
N GLU A 33 -0.47 -4.13 55.74
CA GLU A 33 -1.06 -3.04 56.54
C GLU A 33 -2.54 -2.83 56.25
N VAL A 34 -2.94 -2.95 54.99
CA VAL A 34 -4.33 -2.72 54.53
C VAL A 34 -5.22 -3.95 54.72
N VAL A 35 -4.66 -5.14 54.52
CA VAL A 35 -5.38 -6.42 54.37
C VAL A 35 -5.49 -7.20 55.70
N THR A 36 -4.90 -6.69 56.79
CA THR A 36 -4.92 -7.29 58.14
C THR A 36 -6.29 -7.78 58.65
N LYS A 37 -7.41 -7.30 58.09
CA LYS A 37 -8.77 -7.69 58.49
C LYS A 37 -9.41 -8.81 57.68
N LEU A 38 -8.77 -9.28 56.60
CA LEU A 38 -9.38 -10.21 55.63
C LEU A 38 -9.08 -11.69 55.91
N GLY A 39 -8.26 -12.01 56.91
CA GLY A 39 -7.95 -13.41 57.29
C GLY A 39 -7.18 -14.19 56.23
N THR A 40 -6.60 -13.51 55.23
CA THR A 40 -5.86 -14.08 54.10
C THR A 40 -4.40 -13.63 54.16
N CYS A 41 -3.48 -14.42 53.62
CA CYS A 41 -2.07 -14.07 53.64
C CYS A 41 -1.80 -12.88 52.69
N PRO A 42 -1.16 -11.78 53.15
CA PRO A 42 -0.88 -10.62 52.30
C PRO A 42 -0.07 -10.93 51.05
N THR A 43 0.79 -11.95 51.09
CA THR A 43 1.56 -12.40 49.92
C THR A 43 0.68 -13.04 48.86
N GLU A 44 -0.32 -13.83 49.24
CA GLU A 44 -1.25 -14.48 48.29
C GLU A 44 -2.09 -13.44 47.53
N ILE A 45 -2.54 -12.40 48.25
CA ILE A 45 -3.31 -11.30 47.64
C ILE A 45 -2.41 -10.44 46.75
N HIS A 46 -1.19 -10.16 47.19
CA HIS A 46 -0.21 -9.42 46.38
C HIS A 46 0.16 -10.15 45.09
N GLU A 47 0.42 -11.46 45.15
CA GLU A 47 0.69 -12.30 43.98
C GLU A 47 -0.50 -12.34 43.03
N SER A 48 -1.71 -12.52 43.57
CA SER A 48 -2.95 -12.55 42.79
C SER A 48 -3.17 -11.23 42.03
N ILE A 49 -3.03 -10.08 42.70
CA ILE A 49 -3.19 -8.77 42.07
C ILE A 49 -2.11 -8.50 41.03
N THR A 50 -0.85 -8.82 41.35
CA THR A 50 0.27 -8.64 40.42
C THR A 50 0.05 -9.47 39.14
N LYS A 51 -0.41 -10.71 39.30
CA LYS A 51 -0.75 -11.59 38.18
C LYS A 51 -1.90 -11.01 37.35
N SER A 52 -3.00 -10.57 37.98
CA SER A 52 -4.14 -9.99 37.27
C SER A 52 -3.77 -8.72 36.51
N ILE A 53 -2.96 -7.83 37.12
CA ILE A 53 -2.46 -6.62 36.45
C ILE A 53 -1.60 -6.98 35.24
N SER A 54 -0.69 -7.95 35.37
CA SER A 54 0.16 -8.40 34.27
C SER A 54 -0.66 -8.98 33.11
N GLU A 55 -1.63 -9.84 33.42
CA GLU A 55 -2.52 -10.45 32.42
C GLU A 55 -3.34 -9.39 31.69
N GLU A 56 -3.91 -8.44 32.42
CA GLU A 56 -4.71 -7.36 31.85
C GLU A 56 -3.86 -6.41 30.99
N LEU A 57 -2.65 -6.07 31.42
CA LEU A 57 -1.72 -5.25 30.64
C LEU A 57 -1.34 -5.94 29.33
N LYS A 58 -1.01 -7.24 29.35
CA LYS A 58 -0.72 -8.01 28.13
C LYS A 58 -1.91 -8.03 27.18
N ASN A 59 -3.12 -8.23 27.72
CA ASN A 59 -4.34 -8.23 26.92
C ASN A 59 -4.53 -6.87 26.23
N ASN A 60 -4.36 -5.77 26.96
CA ASN A 60 -4.45 -4.42 26.40
C ASN A 60 -3.37 -4.15 25.34
N ILE A 61 -2.13 -4.64 25.55
CA ILE A 61 -1.06 -4.56 24.55
C ILE A 61 -1.46 -5.30 23.27
N ARG A 62 -2.01 -6.52 23.36
CA ARG A 62 -2.46 -7.30 22.19
C ARG A 62 -3.60 -6.61 21.45
N VAL A 63 -4.62 -6.16 22.18
CA VAL A 63 -5.75 -5.44 21.59
C VAL A 63 -5.28 -4.17 20.86
N PHE A 64 -4.36 -3.41 21.46
CA PHE A 64 -3.76 -2.25 20.81
C PHE A 64 -2.94 -2.64 19.57
N TRP A 65 -2.13 -3.70 19.68
CA TRP A 65 -1.28 -4.20 18.61
C TRP A 65 -2.10 -4.57 17.36
N GLU A 66 -3.21 -5.27 17.57
CA GLU A 66 -4.17 -5.64 16.53
C GLU A 66 -4.94 -4.42 16.02
N ALA A 67 -5.53 -3.60 16.90
CA ALA A 67 -6.34 -2.46 16.52
C ALA A 67 -5.56 -1.41 15.70
N GLN A 68 -4.26 -1.30 15.92
CA GLN A 68 -3.40 -0.38 15.18
C GLN A 68 -2.70 -1.02 13.99
N ASN A 69 -2.96 -2.29 13.67
CA ASN A 69 -2.29 -3.07 12.62
C ASN A 69 -0.76 -2.91 12.70
N VAL A 70 -0.19 -3.00 13.91
CA VAL A 70 1.23 -2.71 14.13
C VAL A 70 2.12 -3.66 13.34
N GLU A 71 1.74 -4.94 13.27
CA GLU A 71 2.46 -5.97 12.51
C GLU A 71 2.58 -5.60 11.02
N GLU A 72 1.46 -5.30 10.36
CA GLU A 72 1.44 -4.92 8.93
C GLU A 72 2.24 -3.64 8.65
N LYS A 73 2.18 -2.66 9.57
CA LYS A 73 2.97 -1.42 9.47
C LYS A 73 4.48 -1.70 9.56
N LEU A 74 4.91 -2.56 10.49
CA LEU A 74 6.30 -2.94 10.62
C LEU A 74 6.79 -3.75 9.41
N GLU A 75 5.98 -4.66 8.88
CA GLU A 75 6.30 -5.39 7.65
C GLU A 75 6.43 -4.45 6.44
N THR A 76 5.54 -3.46 6.33
CA THR A 76 5.59 -2.46 5.27
C THR A 76 6.87 -1.63 5.34
N ILE A 77 7.24 -1.15 6.54
CA ILE A 77 8.49 -0.41 6.77
C ILE A 77 9.69 -1.27 6.38
N LYS A 78 9.71 -2.54 6.78
CA LYS A 78 10.78 -3.48 6.40
C LYS A 78 10.87 -3.72 4.90
N GLY A 79 9.73 -3.87 4.23
CA GLY A 79 9.66 -3.99 2.77
C GLY A 79 10.18 -2.75 2.06
N LEU A 80 9.95 -1.58 2.64
CA LEU A 80 10.43 -0.29 2.20
C LEU A 80 11.96 -0.14 2.41
N GLU A 81 12.48 -0.53 3.57
CA GLU A 81 13.92 -0.51 3.88
C GLU A 81 14.72 -1.48 3.00
N ARG A 82 14.17 -2.66 2.68
CA ARG A 82 14.84 -3.65 1.81
C ARG A 82 14.88 -3.25 0.33
N ARG A 83 14.02 -2.34 -0.12
CA ARG A 83 13.92 -1.91 -1.53
C ARG A 83 14.69 -0.63 -1.83
N ASP A 84 15.13 0.10 -0.81
CA ASP A 84 15.87 1.36 -0.95
C ASP A 84 17.37 1.15 -0.70
N ASP A 85 18.13 0.88 -1.76
CA ASP A 85 19.58 1.15 -1.78
C ASP A 85 19.88 2.66 -1.99
N ASN A 86 18.84 3.46 -2.26
CA ASN A 86 18.95 4.89 -2.52
C ASN A 86 18.51 5.71 -1.30
N VAL A 87 19.28 6.75 -0.99
CA VAL A 87 19.00 7.70 0.09
C VAL A 87 17.62 8.32 -0.11
N ARG A 88 16.70 8.09 0.85
CA ARG A 88 15.43 8.81 0.92
C ARG A 88 15.70 10.29 1.16
N LEU A 89 15.59 11.08 0.11
CA LEU A 89 15.60 12.53 0.23
C LEU A 89 14.21 12.98 0.66
N ALA A 90 14.14 13.83 1.69
CA ALA A 90 12.90 14.49 2.04
C ALA A 90 12.51 15.40 0.87
N MET A 91 11.45 15.03 0.15
CA MET A 91 10.88 15.82 -0.93
C MET A 91 9.76 16.69 -0.38
N SER A 92 9.68 17.94 -0.86
CA SER A 92 8.54 18.79 -0.62
C SER A 92 7.27 18.24 -1.29
N GLN A 93 6.10 18.64 -0.80
CA GLN A 93 4.83 18.24 -1.41
C GLN A 93 4.73 18.62 -2.90
N GLU A 94 5.29 19.78 -3.27
CA GLU A 94 5.31 20.25 -4.65
C GLU A 94 6.18 19.36 -5.55
N GLU A 95 7.36 18.94 -5.08
CA GLU A 95 8.23 18.02 -5.82
C GLU A 95 7.59 16.63 -6.01
N VAL A 96 6.92 16.11 -4.98
CA VAL A 96 6.16 14.85 -5.08
C VAL A 96 5.04 14.98 -6.10
N MET A 97 4.26 16.06 -6.03
CA MET A 97 3.15 16.31 -6.96
C MET A 97 3.65 16.43 -8.40
N ASN A 98 4.76 17.14 -8.62
CA ASN A 98 5.38 17.31 -9.93
C ASN A 98 5.89 15.97 -10.48
N ALA A 99 6.49 15.11 -9.66
CA ALA A 99 6.94 13.79 -10.09
C ALA A 99 5.76 12.89 -10.51
N ILE A 100 4.66 12.89 -9.75
CA ILE A 100 3.43 12.16 -10.08
C ILE A 100 2.85 12.69 -11.40
N ASN A 101 2.70 14.01 -11.51
CA ASN A 101 2.17 14.66 -12.71
C ASN A 101 3.04 14.36 -13.93
N ALA A 102 4.36 14.42 -13.81
CA ALA A 102 5.28 14.12 -14.90
C ALA A 102 5.12 12.67 -15.41
N LYS A 103 4.94 11.71 -14.49
CA LYS A 103 4.69 10.30 -14.85
C LYS A 103 3.36 10.14 -15.60
N TYR A 104 2.30 10.79 -15.13
CA TYR A 104 1.00 10.77 -15.80
C TYR A 104 1.10 11.42 -17.19
N LEU A 105 1.74 12.59 -17.29
CA LEU A 105 1.93 13.31 -18.54
C LEU A 105 2.69 12.46 -19.57
N LYS A 106 3.70 11.71 -19.14
CA LYS A 106 4.45 10.79 -19.99
C LYS A 106 3.56 9.68 -20.54
N LEU A 107 2.78 9.02 -19.68
CA LEU A 107 1.83 7.97 -20.09
C LEU A 107 0.77 8.52 -21.05
N THR A 108 0.22 9.70 -20.77
CA THR A 108 -0.76 10.36 -21.66
C THR A 108 -0.14 10.67 -23.02
N LYS A 109 1.08 11.21 -23.05
CA LYS A 109 1.80 11.51 -24.29
C LYS A 109 2.01 10.25 -25.13
N GLU A 110 2.49 9.17 -24.52
CA GLU A 110 2.68 7.88 -25.19
C GLU A 110 1.37 7.34 -25.76
N GLY A 111 0.28 7.40 -24.99
CA GLY A 111 -1.05 7.00 -25.45
C GLY A 111 -1.59 7.84 -26.61
N LEU A 112 -1.38 9.16 -26.59
CA LEU A 112 -1.77 10.06 -27.68
C LEU A 112 -0.96 9.78 -28.95
N LEU A 113 0.35 9.56 -28.83
CA LEU A 113 1.19 9.21 -29.98
C LEU A 113 0.76 7.89 -30.63
N ALA A 114 0.41 6.89 -29.82
CA ALA A 114 -0.10 5.62 -30.34
C ALA A 114 -1.42 5.81 -31.10
N ARG A 115 -2.33 6.66 -30.59
CA ARG A 115 -3.59 6.97 -31.28
C ARG A 115 -3.36 7.73 -32.58
N ILE A 116 -2.48 8.72 -32.59
CA ILE A 116 -2.12 9.47 -33.81
C ILE A 116 -1.60 8.52 -34.87
N LYS A 117 -0.66 7.64 -34.51
CA LYS A 117 -0.10 6.65 -35.44
C LYS A 117 -1.19 5.76 -36.03
N LYS A 118 -2.08 5.23 -35.19
CA LYS A 118 -3.21 4.40 -35.64
C LYS A 118 -4.11 5.14 -36.63
N THR A 119 -4.48 6.39 -36.32
CA THR A 119 -5.31 7.20 -37.23
C THR A 119 -4.61 7.50 -38.55
N GLN A 120 -3.29 7.71 -38.54
CA GLN A 120 -2.52 7.89 -39.79
C GLN A 120 -2.52 6.63 -40.65
N GLU A 121 -2.39 5.45 -40.04
CA GLU A 121 -2.46 4.16 -40.75
C GLU A 121 -3.86 3.91 -41.35
N GLU A 122 -4.92 4.21 -40.58
CA GLU A 122 -6.31 4.10 -41.05
C GLU A 122 -6.59 5.06 -42.22
N ASN A 123 -6.15 6.32 -42.12
CA ASN A 123 -6.30 7.30 -43.19
C ASN A 123 -5.54 6.87 -44.47
N ALA A 124 -4.33 6.36 -44.35
CA ALA A 124 -3.57 5.87 -45.49
C ALA A 124 -4.29 4.69 -46.20
N CYS A 125 -4.93 3.81 -45.42
CA CYS A 125 -5.76 2.74 -45.94
C CYS A 125 -6.99 3.28 -46.69
N LEU A 126 -7.71 4.23 -46.08
CA LEU A 126 -8.89 4.86 -46.69
C LEU A 126 -8.55 5.60 -47.97
N GLU A 127 -7.44 6.34 -48.02
CA GLU A 127 -6.97 7.02 -49.23
C GLU A 127 -6.70 6.04 -50.37
N LYS A 128 -6.10 4.88 -50.05
CA LYS A 128 -5.86 3.82 -51.04
C LYS A 128 -7.18 3.29 -51.60
N VAL A 129 -8.13 2.97 -50.73
CA VAL A 129 -9.47 2.50 -51.13
C VAL A 129 -10.17 3.54 -52.00
N LEU A 130 -10.09 4.82 -51.62
CA LEU A 130 -10.73 5.91 -52.36
C LEU A 130 -10.14 6.07 -53.77
N LYS A 131 -8.81 5.97 -53.92
CA LYS A 131 -8.14 5.98 -55.23
C LYS A 131 -8.57 4.80 -56.10
N GLU A 132 -8.63 3.59 -55.54
CA GLU A 132 -9.07 2.39 -56.26
C GLU A 132 -10.53 2.51 -56.74
N LYS A 133 -11.43 2.99 -55.87
CA LYS A 133 -12.84 3.21 -56.21
C LYS A 133 -13.00 4.33 -57.25
N ALA A 134 -12.27 5.43 -57.13
CA ALA A 134 -12.29 6.51 -58.12
C ALA A 134 -11.82 6.01 -59.50
N ALA A 135 -10.76 5.20 -59.55
CA ALA A 135 -10.29 4.59 -60.78
C ALA A 135 -11.33 3.62 -61.38
N MET A 136 -12.01 2.83 -60.56
CA MET A 136 -13.10 1.94 -60.98
C MET A 136 -14.27 2.73 -61.59
N VAL A 137 -14.73 3.79 -60.93
CA VAL A 137 -15.81 4.65 -61.42
C VAL A 137 -15.42 5.29 -62.75
N LYS A 138 -14.18 5.78 -62.88
CA LYS A 138 -13.68 6.33 -64.15
C LYS A 138 -13.74 5.31 -65.28
N ARG A 139 -13.28 4.08 -65.05
CA ARG A 139 -13.36 2.98 -66.04
C ARG A 139 -14.80 2.66 -66.42
N GLN A 140 -15.71 2.63 -65.45
CA GLN A 140 -17.14 2.39 -65.70
C GLN A 140 -17.75 3.51 -66.54
N MET A 141 -17.48 4.78 -66.22
CA MET A 141 -17.92 5.92 -67.03
C MET A 141 -17.38 5.86 -68.46
N ASP A 142 -16.10 5.55 -68.64
CA ASP A 142 -15.50 5.43 -69.97
C ASP A 142 -16.11 4.28 -70.78
N ALA A 143 -16.54 3.19 -70.12
CA ALA A 143 -17.24 2.08 -70.76
C ALA A 143 -18.67 2.46 -71.19
N VAL A 144 -19.44 3.14 -70.33
CA VAL A 144 -20.79 3.63 -70.67
C VAL A 144 -20.73 4.56 -71.88
N LYS A 145 -19.81 5.54 -71.87
CA LYS A 145 -19.62 6.45 -73.01
C LYS A 145 -19.35 5.70 -74.31
N LYS A 146 -18.55 4.63 -74.28
CA LYS A 146 -18.27 3.83 -75.49
C LYS A 146 -19.49 3.03 -75.98
N CYS A 147 -20.40 2.63 -75.11
CA CYS A 147 -21.64 1.94 -75.49
C CYS A 147 -22.68 2.90 -76.09
N ASP A 148 -22.80 4.12 -75.57
CA ASP A 148 -23.72 5.14 -76.12
C ASP A 148 -23.36 5.60 -77.54
N PHE A 149 -22.12 5.38 -77.99
CA PHE A 149 -21.68 5.63 -79.37
C PHE A 149 -21.94 4.46 -80.34
N MET A 150 -22.40 3.30 -79.84
CA MET A 150 -22.65 2.09 -80.64
C MET A 150 -24.14 1.76 -80.83
N LEU A 151 -25.05 2.65 -80.37
CA LEU A 151 -26.49 2.64 -80.63
C LEU A 151 -26.85 3.82 -81.53
#